data_AF-A0AAN0N577-F1
#
_entry.id   AF-A0AAN0N577-F1
#
_cell.length_a   1.000
_cell.length_b   1.000
_cell.length_c   1.000
_cell.angle_alpha   90.00
_cell.angle_beta   90.00
_cell.angle_gamma   90.00
#
_symmetry.space_group_name_H-M   'P 1'
#
loop_
_entity.id
_entity.type
_entity.pdbx_description
1 polymer ?
#
loop_
_entity_poly.entity_id
_entity_poly.type
_entity_poly.pdbx_seq_one_letter_code
_entity_poly.pdbx_strand_id
1 'polypeptide(L)'
;MGRHAKVQVTSDMPSMEIEAVSARLGISKRELAETAGLSVNTVQRKERAQAPAVAARIGEMAEIIHRVSEWAGSERQALAWYRAEPLPAFGGRTAESVVKSGKAAAVRDYLDHLALGGFA
;
A
#
# COMPACT_ATOMS: atom_id res chain seq x y z
N MET A 1 -13.31 -18.83 37.04
CA MET A 1 -12.43 -19.14 35.88
C MET A 1 -13.16 -18.85 34.58
N GLY A 2 -13.09 -17.63 34.06
CA GLY A 2 -13.54 -17.30 32.69
C GLY A 2 -12.30 -17.00 31.86
N ARG A 3 -11.96 -17.88 30.92
CA ARG A 3 -10.87 -17.66 29.95
C ARG A 3 -11.26 -16.45 29.09
N HIS A 4 -10.60 -15.31 29.32
CA HIS A 4 -10.58 -14.24 28.34
C HIS A 4 -9.84 -14.78 27.11
N ALA A 5 -10.62 -15.14 26.08
CA ALA A 5 -10.08 -15.35 24.75
C ALA A 5 -9.45 -14.01 24.33
N LYS A 6 -8.12 -14.01 24.23
CA LYS A 6 -7.38 -12.92 23.60
C LYS A 6 -7.87 -12.88 22.15
N VAL A 7 -8.67 -11.87 21.80
CA VAL A 7 -8.95 -11.60 20.40
C VAL A 7 -7.61 -11.16 19.81
N GLN A 8 -6.94 -12.07 19.12
CA GLN A 8 -5.74 -11.79 18.35
C GLN A 8 -6.19 -11.06 17.07
N VAL A 9 -6.65 -9.81 17.21
CA VAL A 9 -6.77 -8.90 16.05
C VAL A 9 -5.37 -8.45 15.72
N THR A 10 -4.67 -9.17 14.84
CA THR A 10 -3.59 -8.70 13.94
C THR A 10 -2.82 -9.93 13.43
N SER A 11 -3.19 -10.49 12.27
CA SER A 11 -2.25 -11.24 11.41
C SER A 11 -2.86 -11.59 10.04
N ASP A 12 -3.52 -10.65 9.36
CA ASP A 12 -3.82 -10.82 7.92
C ASP A 12 -2.96 -9.91 7.04
N MET A 13 -2.50 -8.78 7.61
CA MET A 13 -1.62 -7.87 6.88
C MET A 13 -0.23 -8.48 6.69
N PRO A 14 0.28 -8.53 5.44
CA PRO A 14 1.63 -9.00 5.17
C PRO A 14 2.67 -8.05 5.76
N SER A 15 3.91 -8.54 5.90
CA SER A 15 5.02 -7.69 6.32
C SER A 15 5.16 -6.46 5.40
N MET A 16 5.33 -5.30 6.04
CA MET A 16 5.51 -3.99 5.41
C MET A 16 6.97 -3.56 5.34
N GLU A 17 7.90 -4.44 5.71
CA GLU A 17 9.32 -4.20 5.60
C GLU A 17 9.73 -4.06 4.12
N ILE A 18 10.64 -3.13 3.83
CA ILE A 18 11.06 -2.76 2.46
C ILE A 18 11.42 -4.00 1.64
N GLU A 19 12.22 -4.92 2.21
CA GLU A 19 12.65 -6.15 1.53
C GLU A 19 11.47 -7.05 1.20
N ALA A 20 10.58 -7.27 2.17
CA ALA A 20 9.43 -8.14 2.03
C ALA A 20 8.46 -7.58 0.98
N VAL A 21 8.20 -6.27 1.01
CA VAL A 21 7.33 -5.59 0.04
C VAL A 21 7.94 -5.65 -1.36
N SER A 22 9.24 -5.34 -1.51
CA SER A 22 9.93 -5.44 -2.80
C SER A 22 9.85 -6.85 -3.40
N ALA A 23 10.07 -7.88 -2.59
CA ALA A 23 10.00 -9.27 -3.03
C ALA A 23 8.58 -9.66 -3.47
N ARG A 24 7.56 -9.32 -2.68
CA ARG A 24 6.15 -9.65 -2.94
C ARG A 24 5.62 -8.99 -4.21
N LEU A 25 6.01 -7.74 -4.43
CA LEU A 25 5.64 -6.95 -5.61
C LEU A 25 6.50 -7.28 -6.84
N GLY A 26 7.62 -7.98 -6.67
CA GLY A 26 8.56 -8.30 -7.75
C GLY A 26 9.26 -7.07 -8.34
N ILE A 27 9.50 -6.03 -7.52
CA ILE A 27 10.13 -4.77 -7.94
C ILE A 27 11.38 -4.45 -7.14
N SER A 28 12.31 -3.72 -7.76
CA SER A 28 13.52 -3.28 -7.07
C SER A 28 13.19 -2.32 -5.91
N LYS A 29 14.06 -2.22 -4.90
CA LYS A 29 13.92 -1.23 -3.81
C LYS A 29 13.85 0.21 -4.31
N ARG A 30 14.59 0.50 -5.40
CA ARG A 30 14.57 1.80 -6.06
C ARG A 30 13.18 2.10 -6.60
N GLU A 31 12.62 1.16 -7.33
CA GLU A 31 11.28 1.27 -7.88
C GLU A 31 10.21 1.31 -6.79
N LEU A 32 10.38 0.55 -5.69
CA LEU A 32 9.52 0.63 -4.52
C LEU A 32 9.53 2.03 -3.89
N ALA A 33 10.72 2.61 -3.71
CA ALA A 33 10.88 3.97 -3.20
C ALA A 33 10.17 4.99 -4.10
N GLU A 34 10.41 4.89 -5.42
CA GLU A 34 9.75 5.74 -6.40
C GLU A 34 8.23 5.58 -6.34
N THR A 35 7.72 4.36 -6.23
CA THR A 35 6.27 4.07 -6.13
C THR A 35 5.66 4.62 -4.84
N ALA A 36 6.43 4.65 -3.75
CA ALA A 36 6.04 5.26 -2.46
C ALA A 36 6.11 6.80 -2.47
N GLY A 37 6.69 7.42 -3.51
CA GLY A 37 6.97 8.85 -3.53
C GLY A 37 8.16 9.25 -2.64
N LEU A 38 9.07 8.31 -2.38
CA LEU A 38 10.31 8.54 -1.65
C LEU A 38 11.46 8.78 -2.63
N SER A 39 12.39 9.66 -2.26
CA SER A 39 13.64 9.79 -2.99
C SER A 39 14.48 8.53 -2.82
N VAL A 40 15.06 8.02 -3.91
CA VAL A 40 15.99 6.89 -3.92
C VAL A 40 17.13 7.08 -2.92
N ASN A 41 17.65 8.31 -2.80
CA ASN A 41 18.72 8.66 -1.85
C ASN A 41 18.31 8.48 -0.37
N THR A 42 17.02 8.55 -0.08
CA THR A 42 16.47 8.33 1.27
C THR A 42 16.49 6.85 1.62
N VAL A 43 16.23 5.98 0.65
CA VAL A 43 16.16 4.53 0.84
C VAL A 43 17.54 3.86 0.75
N GLN A 44 18.51 4.48 0.08
CA GLN A 44 19.89 3.97 0.01
C GLN A 44 20.70 4.20 1.29
N ARG A 45 20.42 5.26 2.06
CA ARG A 45 21.15 5.52 3.32
C ARG A 45 20.50 4.76 4.46
N LYS A 46 21.23 3.80 5.05
CA LYS A 46 20.74 2.86 6.07
C LYS A 46 19.97 3.54 7.22
N GLU A 47 20.45 4.66 7.73
CA GLU A 47 19.79 5.43 8.80
C GLU A 47 18.44 6.03 8.36
N ARG A 48 18.36 6.56 7.14
CA ARG A 48 17.14 7.18 6.61
C ARG A 48 16.12 6.15 6.14
N ALA A 49 16.58 5.02 5.61
CA ALA A 49 15.72 3.90 5.24
C ALA A 49 14.96 3.32 6.46
N GLN A 50 15.54 3.46 7.65
CA GLN A 50 14.94 3.03 8.93
C GLN A 50 14.08 4.11 9.59
N ALA A 51 13.97 5.31 8.99
CA ALA A 51 13.17 6.37 9.57
C ALA A 51 11.68 5.95 9.61
N PRO A 52 10.95 6.22 10.71
CA PRO A 52 9.53 5.88 10.82
C PRO A 52 8.68 6.44 9.68
N ALA A 53 9.01 7.62 9.17
CA ALA A 53 8.33 8.23 8.03
C ALA A 53 8.47 7.43 6.73
N VAL A 54 9.63 6.79 6.49
CA VAL A 54 9.86 5.93 5.33
C VAL A 54 9.04 4.65 5.44
N ALA A 55 9.09 4.01 6.61
CA ALA A 55 8.31 2.80 6.88
C ALA A 55 6.81 3.05 6.78
N ALA A 56 6.31 4.15 7.36
CA ALA A 56 4.91 4.55 7.24
C ALA A 56 4.52 4.71 5.78
N ARG A 57 5.36 5.37 4.98
CA ARG A 57 5.07 5.65 3.58
C ARG A 57 4.99 4.41 2.70
N ILE A 58 5.91 3.48 2.91
CA ILE A 58 5.91 2.19 2.23
C ILE A 58 4.70 1.36 2.70
N GLY A 59 4.40 1.39 4.00
CA GLY A 59 3.23 0.73 4.58
C GLY A 59 1.91 1.23 3.99
N GLU A 60 1.74 2.54 3.82
CA GLU A 60 0.53 3.12 3.21
C GLU A 60 0.29 2.57 1.80
N MET A 61 1.33 2.56 0.97
CA MET A 61 1.24 2.06 -0.40
C MET A 61 1.03 0.54 -0.42
N ALA A 62 1.77 -0.22 0.38
CA ALA A 62 1.68 -1.66 0.43
C ALA A 62 0.32 -2.17 0.95
N GLU A 63 -0.30 -1.43 1.87
CA GLU A 63 -1.65 -1.73 2.37
C GLU A 63 -2.70 -1.57 1.26
N ILE A 64 -2.64 -0.46 0.51
CA ILE A 64 -3.54 -0.21 -0.62
C ILE A 64 -3.40 -1.32 -1.67
N ILE A 65 -2.17 -1.69 -2.02
CA ILE A 65 -1.91 -2.76 -2.98
C ILE A 65 -2.43 -4.11 -2.48
N HIS A 66 -2.19 -4.43 -1.21
CA HIS A 66 -2.65 -5.68 -0.61
C HIS A 66 -4.19 -5.78 -0.65
N ARG A 67 -4.88 -4.70 -0.28
CA ARG A 67 -6.35 -4.64 -0.34
C ARG A 67 -6.89 -4.84 -1.75
N VAL A 68 -6.26 -4.21 -2.75
CA VAL A 68 -6.63 -4.36 -4.16
C VAL A 68 -6.27 -5.75 -4.69
N SER A 69 -5.35 -6.50 -4.06
CA SER A 69 -4.96 -7.82 -4.56
C SER A 69 -6.10 -8.84 -4.53
N GLU A 70 -7.05 -8.69 -3.61
CA GLU A 70 -8.19 -9.60 -3.44
C GLU A 70 -9.06 -9.65 -4.71
N TRP A 71 -9.38 -8.49 -5.31
CA TRP A 71 -10.16 -8.44 -6.55
C TRP A 71 -9.31 -8.40 -7.83
N ALA A 72 -8.01 -8.06 -7.74
CA ALA A 72 -7.11 -8.01 -8.88
C ALA A 72 -6.45 -9.36 -9.15
N GLY A 73 -6.61 -10.34 -8.23
CA GLY A 73 -6.14 -11.71 -8.35
C GLY A 73 -4.66 -11.93 -8.02
N SER A 74 -3.85 -10.87 -7.88
CA SER A 74 -2.50 -10.94 -7.31
C SER A 74 -1.98 -9.55 -6.97
N GLU A 75 -0.94 -9.47 -6.14
CA GLU A 75 -0.33 -8.18 -5.81
C GLU A 75 0.41 -7.52 -6.99
N ARG A 76 0.90 -8.33 -7.93
CA ARG A 76 1.50 -7.80 -9.17
C ARG A 76 0.44 -7.15 -10.05
N GLN A 77 -0.74 -7.74 -10.14
CA GLN A 77 -1.88 -7.14 -10.86
C GLN A 77 -2.42 -5.92 -10.11
N ALA A 78 -2.49 -5.97 -8.78
CA ALA A 78 -2.86 -4.82 -7.97
C ALA A 78 -1.86 -3.66 -8.08
N LEU A 79 -0.55 -3.96 -8.18
CA LEU A 79 0.46 -2.94 -8.47
C LEU A 79 0.27 -2.32 -9.86
N ALA A 80 -0.05 -3.13 -10.87
CA ALA A 80 -0.36 -2.62 -12.21
C ALA A 80 -1.58 -1.68 -12.17
N TRP A 81 -2.65 -2.10 -11.50
CA TRP A 81 -3.85 -1.25 -11.27
C TRP A 81 -3.49 0.04 -10.53
N TYR A 82 -2.73 -0.05 -9.43
CA TYR A 82 -2.33 1.08 -8.60
C TYR A 82 -1.59 2.17 -9.39
N ARG A 83 -0.77 1.75 -10.36
CA ARG A 83 0.03 2.64 -11.22
C ARG A 83 -0.70 3.17 -12.44
N ALA A 84 -1.64 2.39 -12.99
CA ALA A 84 -2.20 2.65 -14.32
C ALA A 84 -3.69 3.03 -14.32
N GLU A 85 -4.47 2.59 -13.33
CA GLU A 85 -5.92 2.82 -13.33
C GLU A 85 -6.26 4.28 -12.94
N PRO A 86 -6.91 5.05 -13.82
CA PRO A 86 -7.37 6.39 -13.49
C PRO A 86 -8.59 6.30 -12.57
N LEU A 87 -8.55 6.99 -11.43
CA LEU A 87 -9.65 6.99 -10.48
C LEU A 87 -10.58 8.21 -10.71
N PRO A 88 -11.85 8.02 -11.10
CA PRO A 88 -12.76 9.14 -11.40
C PRO A 88 -12.95 10.11 -10.23
N ALA A 89 -13.05 9.58 -9.00
CA ALA A 89 -13.18 10.38 -7.77
C ALA A 89 -11.97 11.30 -7.51
N PHE A 90 -10.84 11.07 -8.17
CA PHE A 90 -9.62 11.87 -8.07
C PHE A 90 -9.28 12.61 -9.37
N GLY A 91 -10.29 12.88 -10.21
CA GLY A 91 -10.11 13.59 -11.48
C GLY A 91 -9.27 12.79 -12.49
N GLY A 92 -9.39 11.46 -12.48
CA GLY A 92 -8.65 10.57 -13.38
C GLY A 92 -7.19 10.31 -12.99
N ARG A 93 -6.75 10.77 -11.80
CA ARG A 93 -5.42 10.44 -11.27
C ARG A 93 -5.35 8.99 -10.82
N THR A 94 -4.18 8.38 -10.94
CA THR A 94 -3.93 7.02 -10.44
C THR A 94 -3.76 6.99 -8.93
N ALA A 95 -4.00 5.84 -8.32
CA ALA A 95 -3.78 5.63 -6.88
C ALA A 95 -2.34 6.00 -6.49
N GLU A 96 -1.35 5.62 -7.29
CA GLU A 96 0.05 6.02 -7.12
C GLU A 96 0.22 7.53 -7.04
N SER A 97 -0.35 8.27 -7.99
CA SER A 97 -0.26 9.74 -8.00
C SER A 97 -0.88 10.34 -6.75
N VAL A 98 -2.06 9.87 -6.35
CA VAL A 98 -2.80 10.38 -5.18
C VAL A 98 -2.03 10.10 -3.90
N VAL A 99 -1.55 8.86 -3.72
CA VAL A 99 -0.69 8.49 -2.60
C VAL A 99 0.52 9.40 -2.59
N LYS A 100 1.28 9.53 -3.70
CA LYS A 100 2.46 10.44 -3.86
C LYS A 100 2.22 11.87 -3.39
N SER A 101 0.99 12.37 -3.51
CA SER A 101 0.60 13.69 -3.00
C SER A 101 0.24 13.75 -1.50
N GLY A 102 0.57 12.72 -0.72
CA GLY A 102 0.29 12.63 0.72
C GLY A 102 -1.16 12.25 1.06
N LYS A 103 -1.94 11.76 0.09
CA LYS A 103 -3.38 11.51 0.24
C LYS A 103 -3.74 10.03 0.26
N ALA A 104 -2.93 9.21 0.94
CA ALA A 104 -3.17 7.76 1.03
C ALA A 104 -4.51 7.43 1.71
N ALA A 105 -4.88 8.16 2.77
CA ALA A 105 -6.16 8.00 3.46
C ALA A 105 -7.35 8.14 2.48
N ALA A 106 -7.33 9.15 1.61
CA ALA A 106 -8.41 9.34 0.64
C ALA A 106 -8.56 8.14 -0.33
N VAL A 107 -7.44 7.52 -0.74
CA VAL A 107 -7.50 6.30 -1.58
C VAL A 107 -8.12 5.14 -0.81
N ARG A 108 -7.82 4.99 0.49
CA ARG A 108 -8.46 3.98 1.34
C ARG A 108 -9.96 4.20 1.43
N ASP A 109 -10.38 5.44 1.73
CA ASP A 109 -11.80 5.80 1.82
C ASP A 109 -12.53 5.49 0.50
N TYR A 110 -11.90 5.79 -0.64
CA TYR A 110 -12.43 5.41 -1.95
C TYR A 110 -12.59 3.90 -2.12
N LEU A 111 -11.60 3.10 -1.70
CA LEU A 111 -11.69 1.63 -1.73
C LEU A 111 -12.76 1.10 -0.75
N ASP A 112 -12.94 1.72 0.41
CA ASP A 112 -14.03 1.44 1.34
C ASP A 112 -15.39 1.65 0.69
N HIS A 113 -15.58 2.77 0.00
CA HIS A 113 -16.81 3.05 -0.73
C HIS A 113 -17.06 2.06 -1.87
N LEU A 114 -16.02 1.66 -2.62
CA LEU A 114 -16.18 0.64 -3.66
C LEU A 114 -16.57 -0.72 -3.09
N ALA A 115 -15.96 -1.13 -1.97
CA ALA A 115 -16.30 -2.39 -1.29
C ALA A 115 -17.76 -2.40 -0.78
N LEU A 116 -18.28 -1.25 -0.32
CA LEU A 116 -19.67 -1.11 0.11
C LEU A 116 -20.67 -1.06 -1.05
N GLY A 117 -20.27 -0.56 -2.22
CA GLY A 117 -21.11 -0.45 -3.42
C GLY A 117 -21.13 -1.69 -4.32
N GLY A 118 -20.25 -2.66 -4.09
CA GLY A 118 -20.06 -3.85 -4.95
C GLY A 118 -20.86 -5.10 -4.57
N PHE A 119 -21.74 -5.03 -3.55
CA PHE A 119 -22.59 -6.14 -3.11
C PHE A 119 -24.09 -5.97 -3.46
N ALA A 120 -24.42 -5.15 -4.47
CA ALA A 120 -25.79 -4.96 -4.94
C ALA A 120 -26.06 -5.68 -6.26
#